data_AF-A0A351RBF7-F1
#
_entry.id   AF-A0A351RBF7-F1
#
_cell.length_a   1.000
_cell.length_b   1.000
_cell.length_c   1.000
_cell.angle_alpha   90.00
_cell.angle_beta   90.00
_cell.angle_gamma   90.00
#
_symmetry.space_group_name_H-M   'P 1'
#
loop_
_entity.id
_entity.type
_entity.pdbx_description
1 polymer ?
#
loop_
_entity_poly.entity_id
_entity_poly.type
_entity_poly.pdbx_seq_one_letter_code
_entity_poly.pdbx_strand_id
1 'polypeptide(L)' 'EHFQWMTEQESRQLDAQTKEQVGQELSDTLVYLLRIAEVCGIDLIEAANKKIDLNAQKYPVDKCKGSNAKYTNY' A
#
# COMPACT_ATOMS: atom_id res chain seq x y z
N GLU A 1 10.63 8.62 -8.26
CA GLU A 1 11.61 8.81 -9.35
C GLU A 1 11.55 7.69 -10.38
N HIS A 2 11.67 6.41 -9.99
CA HIS A 2 11.63 5.26 -10.94
C HIS A 2 10.43 5.23 -11.91
N PHE A 3 9.28 5.78 -11.52
CA PHE A 3 8.06 5.79 -12.33
C PHE A 3 7.73 7.13 -12.98
N GLN A 4 8.46 8.21 -12.68
CA GLN A 4 8.03 9.59 -12.95
C GLN A 4 7.88 9.91 -14.44
N TRP A 5 8.61 9.20 -15.29
CA TRP A 5 8.62 9.43 -16.74
C TRP A 5 8.11 8.22 -17.53
N MET A 6 7.47 7.27 -16.84
CA MET A 6 6.91 6.07 -17.45
C MET A 6 5.43 6.27 -17.77
N THR A 7 4.99 5.75 -18.91
CA THR A 7 3.56 5.49 -19.16
C THR A 7 3.05 4.37 -18.25
N GLU A 8 1.72 4.26 -18.12
CA GLU A 8 1.10 3.19 -17.33
C GLU A 8 1.56 1.79 -17.80
N GLN A 9 1.61 1.57 -19.11
CA GLN A 9 2.03 0.29 -19.68
C GLN A 9 3.49 -0.02 -19.34
N GLU A 10 4.37 0.96 -19.44
CA GLU A 10 5.80 0.80 -19.11
C GLU A 10 5.99 0.55 -17.61
N SER A 11 5.24 1.23 -16.74
CA SER A 11 5.31 1.03 -15.28
C SER A 11 4.98 -0.41 -14.84
N ARG A 12 4.20 -1.13 -15.64
CA ARG A 12 3.81 -2.53 -15.39
C ARG A 12 4.86 -3.52 -15.91
N GLN A 13 5.79 -3.07 -16.73
CA GLN A 13 6.80 -3.88 -17.40
C GLN A 13 8.23 -3.43 -17.06
N LEU A 14 8.49 -3.26 -15.76
CA LEU A 14 9.83 -2.92 -15.27
C LEU A 14 10.86 -4.00 -15.65
N ASP A 15 12.03 -3.57 -16.11
CA ASP A 15 13.20 -4.43 -16.27
C ASP A 15 13.73 -4.92 -14.91
N ALA A 16 14.64 -5.90 -14.96
CA ALA A 16 15.15 -6.54 -13.74
C ALA A 16 15.87 -5.55 -12.81
N GLN A 17 16.65 -4.62 -13.39
CA GLN A 17 17.43 -3.64 -12.64
C GLN A 17 16.52 -2.63 -11.91
N THR A 18 15.50 -2.12 -12.59
CA THR A 18 14.54 -1.18 -12.03
C THR A 18 13.69 -1.85 -10.95
N LYS A 19 13.29 -3.12 -11.16
CA LYS A 19 12.61 -3.91 -10.12
C LYS A 19 13.46 -4.06 -8.85
N GLU A 20 14.74 -4.32 -9.01
CA GLU A 20 15.66 -4.43 -7.87
C GLU A 20 15.76 -3.11 -7.10
N GLN A 21 15.95 -1.99 -7.79
CA GLN A 21 16.00 -0.66 -7.18
C GLN A 21 14.71 -0.32 -6.43
N VAL A 22 13.55 -0.52 -7.06
CA VAL A 22 12.24 -0.34 -6.41
C VAL A 22 12.11 -1.25 -5.18
N GLY A 23 12.61 -2.49 -5.27
CA GLY A 23 12.64 -3.43 -4.15
C GLY A 23 13.46 -2.93 -2.96
N GLN A 24 14.60 -2.26 -3.20
CA GLN A 24 15.41 -1.65 -2.14
C GLN A 24 14.63 -0.54 -1.43
N GLU A 25 14.04 0.41 -2.16
CA GLU A 25 13.25 1.50 -1.58
C GLU A 25 12.04 1.01 -0.78
N LEU A 26 11.37 -0.05 -1.27
CA LEU A 26 10.28 -0.69 -0.54
C LEU A 26 10.78 -1.39 0.74
N SER A 27 11.95 -2.00 0.69
CA SER A 27 12.57 -2.67 1.84
C SER A 27 12.95 -1.65 2.90
N ASP A 28 13.56 -0.53 2.53
CA ASP A 28 13.90 0.55 3.45
C ASP A 28 12.65 1.11 4.13
N THR A 29 11.59 1.35 3.35
CA THR A 29 10.29 1.79 3.90
C THR A 29 9.74 0.78 4.91
N LEU A 30 9.79 -0.51 4.58
CA LEU A 30 9.32 -1.58 5.47
C LEU A 30 10.14 -1.64 6.77
N VAL A 31 11.47 -1.56 6.68
CA VAL A 31 12.37 -1.59 7.84
C VAL A 31 12.08 -0.42 8.77
N TYR A 32 11.94 0.79 8.23
CA TYR A 32 11.58 1.96 9.04
C TYR A 32 10.20 1.81 9.68
N LEU A 33 9.20 1.28 8.95
CA LEU A 33 7.86 1.06 9.48
C LEU A 33 7.87 0.06 10.65
N LEU A 34 8.60 -1.04 10.50
CA LEU A 34 8.77 -2.04 11.57
C LEU A 34 9.45 -1.42 12.79
N ARG A 35 10.50 -0.62 12.59
CA ARG A 35 11.20 0.05 13.68
C ARG A 35 10.31 1.03 14.43
N ILE A 36 9.51 1.81 13.72
CA ILE A 36 8.54 2.74 14.33
C ILE A 36 7.50 1.96 15.13
N ALA A 37 6.96 0.86 14.59
CA ALA A 37 6.00 0.03 15.30
C ALA A 37 6.58 -0.54 16.60
N GLU A 38 7.82 -1.04 16.56
CA GLU A 38 8.54 -1.54 17.72
C GLU A 38 8.71 -0.46 18.80
N VAL A 39 9.22 0.73 18.43
CA VAL A 39 9.45 1.84 19.36
C VAL A 39 8.14 2.36 19.97
N CYS A 40 7.05 2.32 19.20
CA CYS A 40 5.72 2.73 19.68
C CYS A 40 4.97 1.62 20.43
N GLY A 41 5.51 0.39 20.52
CA GLY A 41 4.82 -0.75 21.13
C GLY A 41 3.56 -1.18 20.38
N ILE A 42 3.53 -1.02 19.06
CA ILE A 42 2.40 -1.37 18.19
C ILE A 42 2.63 -2.75 17.58
N ASP A 43 1.69 -3.68 17.78
CA ASP A 43 1.61 -4.88 16.94
C ASP A 43 1.11 -4.46 15.54
N LEU A 44 2.05 -4.33 14.61
CA LEU A 44 1.78 -3.86 13.26
C LEU A 44 0.88 -4.84 12.48
N ILE A 45 0.98 -6.15 12.75
CA ILE A 45 0.16 -7.17 12.08
C ILE A 45 -1.28 -7.09 12.57
N GLU A 46 -1.49 -7.00 13.88
CA GLU A 46 -2.82 -6.82 14.46
C GLU A 46 -3.46 -5.51 13.98
N ALA A 47 -2.69 -4.40 13.96
CA ALA A 47 -3.15 -3.11 13.48
C ALA A 47 -3.55 -3.14 12.00
N ALA A 48 -2.77 -3.83 11.16
CA ALA A 48 -3.08 -4.03 9.74
C ALA A 48 -4.38 -4.82 9.54
N ASN A 49 -4.57 -5.92 10.27
CA ASN A 49 -5.79 -6.73 10.21
C ASN A 49 -7.03 -5.92 10.63
N LYS A 50 -6.97 -5.20 11.76
CA LYS A 50 -8.04 -4.29 12.20
C LYS A 50 -8.37 -3.24 11.12
N LYS A 51 -7.36 -2.72 10.43
CA LYS A 51 -7.55 -1.75 9.35
C LYS A 51 -8.27 -2.36 8.14
N ILE A 52 -7.96 -3.61 7.78
CA ILE A 52 -8.62 -4.35 6.70
C ILE A 52 -10.10 -4.55 7.05
N ASP A 53 -10.42 -4.99 8.26
CA ASP A 53 -11.80 -5.19 8.72
C ASP A 53 -12.60 -3.88 8.67
N LEU A 54 -11.99 -2.78 9.17
CA LEU A 54 -12.59 -1.44 9.09
C LEU A 54 -12.79 -0.98 7.64
N ASN A 55 -11.86 -1.31 6.74
CA ASN A 55 -12.00 -0.99 5.31
C ASN A 55 -13.14 -1.80 4.67
N ALA A 56 -13.28 -3.08 4.99
CA ALA A 56 -14.38 -3.91 4.49
C ALA A 56 -15.76 -3.36 4.90
N GLN A 57 -15.87 -2.82 6.12
CA GLN A 57 -17.08 -2.12 6.58
C GLN A 57 -17.30 -0.79 5.83
N LYS A 58 -16.22 -0.04 5.57
CA LYS A 58 -16.28 1.26 4.88
C LYS A 58 -16.53 1.13 3.37
N TYR A 59 -16.15 0.01 2.76
CA TYR A 59 -16.26 -0.27 1.34
C TYR A 59 -16.88 -1.66 1.10
N PRO A 60 -18.20 -1.81 1.25
CA PRO A 60 -18.86 -3.07 0.97
C PRO A 60 -18.58 -3.49 -0.49
N VAL A 61 -18.16 -4.73 -0.71
CA VAL A 61 -17.80 -5.26 -2.03
C VAL A 61 -18.94 -5.10 -3.04
N ASP A 62 -20.20 -5.19 -2.58
CA ASP A 62 -21.40 -5.00 -3.40
C ASP A 62 -21.64 -3.55 -3.86
N LYS A 63 -21.03 -2.57 -3.18
CA LYS A 63 -21.16 -1.13 -3.48
C LYS A 63 -19.91 -0.52 -4.12
N CYS A 64 -18.78 -1.22 -4.09
CA CYS A 64 -17.46 -0.67 -4.43
C CYS A 64 -16.67 -1.54 -5.43
N LYS A 65 -17.33 -2.28 -6.33
CA LYS A 65 -16.62 -2.88 -7.48
C LYS A 65 -16.10 -1.76 -8.39
N GLY A 66 -14.79 -1.47 -8.26
CA GLY A 66 -14.05 -0.59 -9.17
C GLY A 66 -13.94 0.89 -8.76
N SER A 67 -14.24 1.27 -7.51
CA SER A 67 -14.09 2.67 -7.08
C SER A 67 -13.65 2.80 -5.61
N ASN A 68 -12.57 3.56 -5.38
CA ASN A 68 -12.08 3.97 -4.05
C ASN A 68 -12.93 5.09 -3.41
N ALA A 69 -14.07 5.44 -4.01
CA ALA A 69 -14.95 6.49 -3.51
C ALA A 69 -15.48 6.16 -2.10
N LYS A 70 -15.13 7.00 -1.13
CA LYS A 70 -15.64 6.94 0.25
C LYS A 70 -17.13 7.26 0.27
N TYR A 71 -17.90 6.56 1.11
CA TYR A 71 -19.33 6.81 1.38
C TYR A 71 -19.62 8.18 2.03
N THR A 72 -18.65 9.11 2.14
CA THR A 72 -18.86 10.41 2.82
C THR A 72 -19.64 11.44 2.00
N ASN A 73 -20.51 11.02 1.08
CA ASN A 73 -21.53 11.87 0.46
C ASN A 73 -22.79 11.03 0.19
N TYR A 74 -23.67 10.94 1.18
CA TYR A 74 -25.12 10.91 1.02
C TYR A 74 -25.74 11.67 2.18
#